data_AF-A0A4R4IT98-F1
#
_entry.id   AF-A0A4R4IT98-F1
#
_cell.length_a   1.000
_cell.length_b   1.000
_cell.length_c   1.000
_cell.angle_alpha   90.00
_cell.angle_beta   90.00
_cell.angle_gamma   90.00
#
_symmetry.space_group_name_H-M   'P 1'
#
loop_
_entity.id
_entity.type
_entity.pdbx_description
1 polymer ?
#
loop_
_entity_poly.entity_id
_entity_poly.type
_entity_poly.pdbx_seq_one_letter_code
_entity_poly.pdbx_strand_id
1 'polypeptide(L)' 'MRKPITLDDAKYRSGLAISLYEVIIDIAAKEECSSTLADLVTLACDINFEVYRSLEAALASGVKNE' A
#
# COMPACT_ATOMS: atom_id res chain seq x y z
N MET A 1 -11.00 -9.71 -16.56
CA MET A 1 -9.77 -9.42 -15.78
C MET A 1 -9.21 -8.09 -16.26
N ARG A 2 -8.78 -7.21 -15.36
CA ARG A 2 -8.05 -6.00 -15.78
C ARG A 2 -6.73 -6.42 -16.42
N LYS A 3 -6.21 -5.60 -17.35
CA LYS A 3 -4.88 -5.83 -17.91
C LYS A 3 -3.86 -5.88 -16.76
N PRO A 4 -2.91 -6.83 -16.78
CA PRO A 4 -1.79 -6.81 -15.85
C PRO A 4 -1.06 -5.47 -15.94
N ILE A 5 -0.59 -4.98 -14.80
CA ILE A 5 0.27 -3.79 -14.70
C ILE A 5 1.73 -4.23 -14.56
N THR A 6 2.67 -3.33 -14.83
CA THR A 6 4.10 -3.59 -14.60
C THR A 6 4.41 -3.66 -13.10
N LEU A 7 5.56 -4.24 -12.74
CA LEU A 7 6.02 -4.26 -11.35
C LEU A 7 6.30 -2.84 -10.83
N ASP A 8 6.84 -1.96 -11.68
CA ASP A 8 7.05 -0.54 -11.36
C ASP A 8 5.73 0.18 -11.06
N ASP A 9 4.70 -0.01 -11.90
CA ASP A 9 3.37 0.56 -11.66
C ASP A 9 2.76 0.01 -10.37
N ALA A 10 2.94 -1.29 -10.11
CA ALA A 10 2.48 -1.90 -8.86
C ALA A 10 3.20 -1.29 -7.65
N LYS A 11 4.53 -1.10 -7.70
CA LYS A 11 5.31 -0.48 -6.61
C LYS A 11 4.87 0.97 -6.40
N TYR A 12 4.74 1.73 -7.48
CA TYR A 12 4.29 3.12 -7.41
C TYR A 12 2.91 3.23 -6.78
N ARG A 13 1.95 2.42 -7.24
CA ARG A 13 0.56 2.47 -6.73
C ARG A 13 0.44 1.98 -5.29
N SER A 14 1.19 0.95 -4.89
CA SER A 14 1.22 0.52 -3.48
C SER A 14 1.89 1.58 -2.59
N GLY A 15 2.90 2.30 -3.10
CA GLY A 15 3.46 3.47 -2.43
C GLY A 15 2.44 4.59 -2.23
N LEU A 16 1.68 4.94 -3.27
CA LEU A 16 0.58 5.92 -3.14
C LEU A 16 -0.48 5.48 -2.14
N ALA A 17 -0.80 4.18 -2.09
CA ALA A 17 -1.78 3.66 -1.15
C ALA A 17 -1.33 3.82 0.31
N ILE A 18 -0.03 3.71 0.62
CA ILE A 18 0.49 3.99 1.98
C ILE A 18 0.11 5.41 2.41
N SER A 19 0.46 6.42 1.60
CA SER A 19 0.13 7.82 1.91
C SER A 19 -1.38 8.06 1.97
N LEU A 20 -2.16 7.38 1.13
CA LEU A 20 -3.62 7.47 1.18
C LEU A 20 -4.18 6.91 2.50
N TYR A 21 -3.69 5.76 2.97
CA TYR A 21 -4.13 5.18 4.23
C TYR A 21 -3.84 6.09 5.42
N GLU A 22 -2.68 6.74 5.47
CA GLU A 22 -2.35 7.73 6.50
C GLU A 22 -3.38 8.86 6.54
N VAL A 23 -3.77 9.40 5.39
CA VAL A 23 -4.80 10.44 5.28
C VAL A 23 -6.18 9.92 5.70
N ILE A 24 -6.55 8.70 5.31
CA ILE A 24 -7.83 8.09 5.70
C ILE A 24 -7.88 7.90 7.21
N ILE A 25 -6.80 7.44 7.85
CA ILE A 25 -6.72 7.26 9.30
C ILE A 25 -6.87 8.62 10.03
N ASP A 26 -6.17 9.66 9.56
CA ASP A 26 -6.29 11.00 10.13
C ASP A 26 -7.72 11.57 10.01
N ILE A 27 -8.36 11.40 8.85
CA ILE A 27 -9.77 11.80 8.66
C ILE A 27 -10.69 10.97 9.57
N ALA A 28 -10.51 9.66 9.63
CA ALA A 28 -11.33 8.79 10.47
C ALA A 28 -11.24 9.17 11.96
N ALA A 29 -10.05 9.57 12.42
CA ALA A 29 -9.85 10.08 13.78
C ALA A 29 -10.57 11.43 14.00
N LYS A 30 -10.48 12.36 13.04
CA LYS A 30 -11.14 13.68 13.09
C LYS A 30 -12.67 13.59 13.08
N GLU A 31 -13.22 12.64 12.33
CA GLU A 31 -14.66 12.40 12.21
C GLU A 31 -15.20 11.46 13.31
N GLU A 32 -14.39 11.13 14.31
CA GLU A 32 -14.74 10.23 15.43
C GLU A 32 -15.36 8.90 14.95
N CYS A 33 -14.82 8.36 13.86
CA CYS A 33 -15.27 7.09 13.31
C CYS A 33 -15.06 5.94 14.31
N SER A 34 -15.84 4.87 14.16
CA SER A 34 -15.74 3.68 15.02
C SER A 34 -14.32 3.10 15.02
N SER A 35 -13.85 2.61 16.17
CA SER A 35 -12.56 1.92 16.28
C SER A 35 -12.43 0.74 15.31
N THR A 36 -13.51 0.00 15.09
CA THR A 36 -13.55 -1.09 14.10
C THR A 36 -13.17 -0.62 12.70
N LEU A 37 -13.59 0.58 12.28
CA LEU A 37 -13.20 1.14 10.99
C LEU A 37 -11.71 1.45 10.96
N ALA A 38 -11.18 2.06 12.03
CA ALA A 38 -9.75 2.34 12.14
C ALA A 38 -8.92 1.04 12.05
N ASP A 39 -9.32 0.00 12.78
CA ASP A 39 -8.64 -1.31 12.77
C ASP A 39 -8.64 -1.95 11.37
N LEU A 40 -9.75 -1.88 10.65
CA LEU A 40 -9.87 -2.40 9.28
C LEU A 40 -9.00 -1.61 8.29
N VAL A 41 -8.92 -0.29 8.44
CA VAL A 41 -8.07 0.56 7.60
C VAL A 41 -6.58 0.28 7.88
N THR A 42 -6.19 0.12 9.15
CA THR A 42 -4.84 -0.27 9.54
C THR A 42 -4.47 -1.62 8.95
N LEU A 43 -5.34 -2.63 9.06
CA LEU A 43 -5.09 -3.95 8.46
C LEU A 43 -4.91 -3.88 6.94
N ALA A 44 -5.69 -3.04 6.25
CA ALA A 44 -5.54 -2.83 4.81
C ALA A 44 -4.21 -2.13 4.47
N CYS A 45 -3.78 -1.18 5.29
CA CYS A 45 -2.48 -0.51 5.17
C CYS A 45 -1.33 -1.50 5.33
N ASP A 46 -1.38 -2.37 6.35
CA ASP A 46 -0.35 -3.38 6.62
C ASP A 46 -0.19 -4.35 5.44
N ILE A 47 -1.30 -4.88 4.92
CA ILE A 47 -1.29 -5.76 3.73
C ILE A 47 -0.67 -5.04 2.53
N ASN A 48 -1.04 -3.77 2.29
CA ASN A 48 -0.47 -2.99 1.20
C ASN A 48 1.04 -2.75 1.40
N PHE A 49 1.49 -2.54 2.64
CA PHE A 49 2.89 -2.33 2.97
C PHE A 49 3.73 -3.60 2.71
N GLU A 50 3.21 -4.78 3.04
CA GLU A 50 3.84 -6.06 2.70
C GLU A 50 3.99 -6.25 1.19
N VAL A 51 2.96 -5.89 0.41
CA VAL A 51 3.00 -5.90 -1.05
C VAL A 51 4.06 -4.92 -1.57
N TYR A 52 4.08 -3.69 -1.06
CA TYR A 52 5.07 -2.68 -1.45
C TYR A 52 6.50 -3.17 -1.21
N ARG A 53 6.78 -3.71 -0.02
CA ARG A 53 8.10 -4.25 0.33
C ARG A 53 8.50 -5.44 -0.55
N SER A 54 7.55 -6.30 -0.87
CA SER A 54 7.78 -7.45 -1.77
C SER A 54 8.12 -6.98 -3.18
N LEU A 55 7.40 -5.97 -3.69
CA LEU A 55 7.67 -5.36 -4.99
C LEU A 55 9.02 -4.65 -5.02
N GLU A 56 9.37 -3.94 -3.95
CA GLU A 56 10.68 -3.31 -3.81
C GLU A 56 11.82 -4.33 -3.84
N ALA A 57 11.69 -5.42 -3.09
CA ALA A 57 12.68 -6.50 -3.09
C ALA A 57 12.80 -7.16 -4.48
N ALA A 58 11.67 -7.41 -5.16
CA ALA A 58 11.67 -7.98 -6.50
C ALA A 58 12.39 -7.07 -7.50
N LEU A 59 12.08 -5.77 -7.52
CA LEU A 59 12.72 -4.81 -8.41
C LEU A 59 14.22 -4.64 -8.10
N ALA A 60 14.62 -4.64 -6.83
CA ALA A 60 16.03 -4.58 -6.45
C ALA A 60 16.82 -5.85 -6.86
N SER A 61 16.18 -7.01 -6.93
CA SER A 61 16.79 -8.26 -7.37
C SER A 61 16.97 -8.35 -8.90
N GLY A 62 16.13 -7.65 -9.67
CA GLY A 62 16.21 -7.60 -11.13
C GLY A 62 17.38 -6.79 -11.68
N VAL A 63 17.89 -5.82 -10.92
CA VAL A 63 18.99 -4.90 -11.32
C VAL A 63 20.38 -5.57 -11.26
N LYS A 64 20.51 -6.75 -10.64
CA LYS A 64 21.81 -7.43 -10.46
C LYS A 64 22.27 -8.31 -11.64
N ASN A 65 21.53 -8.35 -12.75
CA ASN A 65 21.78 -9.25 -13.88
C ASN A 65 21.99 -8.51 -15.22
N GLU A 66 22.61 -7.33 -15.19
CA GLU A 66 23.17 -6.63 -16.37
C GLU A 66 24.65 -6.32 -16.13
#